data_AF-A0A7W1W0Y0-F1
#
_entry.id   AF-A0A7W1W0Y0-F1
#
_cell.length_a   1.000
_cell.length_b   1.000
_cell.length_c   1.000
_cell.angle_alpha   90.00
_cell.angle_beta   90.00
_cell.angle_gamma   90.00
#
_symmetry.space_group_name_H-M   'P 1'
#
loop_
_entity.id
_entity.type
_entity.pdbx_description
1 polymer ?
#
loop_
_entity_poly.entity_id
_entity_poly.type
_entity_poly.pdbx_seq_one_letter_code
_entity_poly.pdbx_strand_id
1 'polypeptide(L)'
;AALQEDVDAIGISILSGAHMTVFPKVMALLKEKQMDDVLVTGGGIIPEDDMKTLNEMGVGKLFPPGTSTTEITQYIKEWVEKNRNF
;
A
#
# COMPACT_ATOMS: atom_id res chain seq x y z
N ALA A 1 15.49 -4.55 1.15
CA ALA A 1 15.62 -3.43 2.10
C ALA A 1 14.49 -3.46 3.14
N ALA A 2 13.21 -3.40 2.75
CA ALA A 2 12.05 -3.42 3.66
C ALA A 2 11.83 -4.71 4.49
N LEU A 3 12.75 -5.68 4.45
CA LEU A 3 12.67 -6.91 5.21
C LEU A 3 13.51 -6.91 6.50
N GLN A 4 14.37 -5.91 6.63
CA GLN A 4 15.28 -5.78 7.77
C GLN A 4 14.94 -4.59 8.65
N GLU A 5 13.95 -3.80 8.26
CA GLU A 5 13.41 -2.71 9.04
C GLU A 5 11.97 -3.09 9.35
N ASP A 6 11.60 -3.03 10.63
CA ASP A 6 10.23 -3.22 11.09
C ASP A 6 9.37 -2.10 10.50
N VAL A 7 8.88 -2.31 9.27
CA VAL A 7 8.17 -1.28 8.51
C VAL A 7 6.69 -1.33 8.82
N ASP A 8 6.12 -0.22 9.27
CA ASP A 8 4.68 -0.11 9.53
C ASP A 8 3.85 0.02 8.24
N ALA A 9 4.45 0.59 7.20
CA ALA A 9 3.81 0.81 5.91
C ALA A 9 4.80 0.77 4.73
N ILE A 10 4.33 0.27 3.59
CA ILE A 10 5.03 0.20 2.32
C ILE A 10 4.23 1.00 1.30
N GLY A 11 4.80 2.12 0.84
CA GLY A 11 4.24 2.95 -0.23
C GLY A 11 4.87 2.62 -1.60
N ILE A 12 4.05 2.23 -2.58
CA ILE A 12 4.51 1.92 -3.94
C ILE A 12 4.04 3.00 -4.93
N SER A 13 4.95 3.63 -5.66
CA SER A 13 4.59 4.58 -6.73
C SER A 13 4.86 4.00 -8.11
N ILE A 14 3.83 3.92 -8.97
CA ILE A 14 3.92 3.32 -10.31
C ILE A 14 3.25 4.21 -11.35
N LEU A 15 4.02 4.68 -12.33
CA LEU A 15 3.52 5.42 -13.49
C LEU A 15 3.44 4.56 -14.77
N SER A 16 3.95 3.32 -14.73
CA SER A 16 4.10 2.45 -15.90
C SER A 16 2.91 1.51 -16.16
N GLY A 17 1.82 1.61 -15.39
CA GLY A 17 0.67 0.70 -15.50
C GLY A 17 0.92 -0.71 -14.95
N ALA A 18 2.07 -0.94 -14.30
CA ALA A 18 2.44 -2.25 -13.73
C ALA A 18 1.86 -2.49 -12.31
N HIS A 19 0.93 -1.66 -11.84
CA HIS A 19 0.35 -1.75 -10.49
C HIS A 19 -0.33 -3.09 -10.23
N MET A 20 -1.07 -3.61 -11.20
CA MET A 20 -1.72 -4.94 -11.10
C MET A 20 -0.74 -6.12 -11.00
N THR A 21 0.55 -5.91 -11.28
CA THR A 21 1.57 -6.96 -11.12
C THR A 21 2.41 -6.74 -9.87
N VAL A 22 2.78 -5.49 -9.58
CA VAL A 22 3.69 -5.17 -8.47
C VAL A 22 2.98 -5.30 -7.13
N PHE A 23 1.77 -4.76 -6.98
CA PHE A 23 1.04 -4.80 -5.71
C PHE A 23 0.74 -6.24 -5.25
N PRO A 24 0.16 -7.12 -6.09
CA PRO A 24 -0.10 -8.50 -5.68
C PRO A 24 1.19 -9.26 -5.37
N LYS A 25 2.27 -8.99 -6.10
CA LYS A 25 3.57 -9.62 -5.86
C LYS A 25 4.18 -9.21 -4.52
N VAL A 26 4.09 -7.93 -4.17
CA VAL A 26 4.53 -7.44 -2.84
C VAL A 26 3.67 -8.05 -1.75
N MET A 27 2.35 -8.09 -1.94
CA MET A 27 1.43 -8.67 -0.97
C MET A 27 1.67 -10.17 -0.76
N ALA A 28 1.93 -10.92 -1.83
CA ALA A 28 2.30 -12.33 -1.76
C ALA A 28 3.61 -12.52 -0.95
N LEU A 29 4.63 -11.70 -1.22
CA LEU A 29 5.91 -11.76 -0.50
C LEU A 29 5.77 -11.43 1.00
N LEU A 30 4.91 -10.47 1.35
CA LEU A 30 4.62 -10.14 2.75
C LEU A 30 3.90 -11.29 3.45
N LYS A 31 2.91 -11.88 2.78
CA LYS A 31 2.17 -13.05 3.28
C LYS A 31 3.08 -14.27 3.46
N GLU A 32 3.99 -14.53 2.51
CA GLU A 32 5.00 -15.59 2.65
C GLU A 32 5.92 -15.38 3.86
N LYS A 33 6.05 -14.14 4.32
CA LYS A 33 6.86 -13.76 5.48
C LYS A 33 6.05 -13.55 6.75
N GLN A 34 4.75 -13.87 6.73
CA GLN A 34 3.83 -13.70 7.86
C GLN A 34 3.81 -12.24 8.39
N MET A 35 3.99 -11.28 7.48
CA MET A 35 3.94 -9.85 7.78
C MET A 35 2.56 -9.30 7.39
N ASP A 36 1.52 -9.83 8.02
CA ASP A 36 0.13 -9.41 7.78
C ASP A 36 -0.20 -8.05 8.44
N ASP A 37 0.71 -7.53 9.25
CA ASP A 37 0.59 -6.27 9.99
C ASP A 37 1.33 -5.09 9.32
N VAL A 38 1.45 -5.13 7.99
CA VAL A 38 2.14 -4.08 7.21
C VAL A 38 1.16 -3.48 6.21
N LEU A 39 0.96 -2.17 6.28
CA LEU A 39 0.12 -1.47 5.31
C LEU A 39 0.80 -1.43 3.94
N VAL A 40 0.22 -2.07 2.94
CA VAL A 40 0.63 -1.83 1.55
C VAL A 40 -0.26 -0.75 0.96
N THR A 41 0.31 0.41 0.65
CA THR A 41 -0.38 1.54 0.03
C THR A 41 0.45 2.06 -1.15
N GLY A 42 -0.05 3.04 -1.88
CA GLY A 42 0.70 3.61 -2.98
C GLY A 42 -0.12 4.51 -3.86
N GLY A 43 0.46 4.92 -4.98
CA GLY A 43 -0.18 5.85 -5.89
C GLY A 43 0.43 5.90 -7.27
N GLY A 44 -0.26 6.59 -8.16
CA GLY A 44 0.10 6.67 -9.57
C GLY A 44 -1.13 6.70 -10.46
N ILE A 45 -0.91 6.55 -11.76
CA ILE A 45 -1.96 6.57 -12.76
C ILE A 45 -2.63 5.17 -12.77
N ILE A 46 -3.57 4.97 -11.86
CA ILE A 46 -4.27 3.71 -11.65
C ILE A 46 -5.76 3.90 -11.99
N PRO A 47 -6.37 3.06 -12.85
CA PRO A 47 -7.81 3.06 -13.10
C PRO A 47 -8.62 2.75 -11.84
N GLU A 48 -9.84 3.29 -11.74
CA GLU A 48 -10.72 3.03 -10.59
C GLU A 48 -11.07 1.54 -10.42
N ASP A 49 -11.30 0.80 -11.51
CA ASP A 49 -11.54 -0.64 -11.49
C ASP A 49 -10.34 -1.43 -10.91
N ASP A 50 -9.11 -1.06 -11.30
CA ASP A 50 -7.90 -1.68 -10.77
C ASP A 50 -7.70 -1.32 -9.30
N MET A 51 -7.96 -0.06 -8.92
CA MET A 51 -7.90 0.35 -7.52
C MET A 51 -8.87 -0.48 -6.67
N LYS A 52 -10.10 -0.68 -7.14
CA LYS A 52 -11.08 -1.49 -6.43
C LYS A 52 -10.61 -2.93 -6.29
N THR A 53 -10.11 -3.52 -7.37
CA THR A 53 -9.57 -4.90 -7.37
C THR A 53 -8.42 -5.04 -6.38
N LEU A 54 -7.49 -4.08 -6.35
CA LEU A 54 -6.36 -4.08 -5.40
C LEU A 54 -6.84 -3.92 -3.96
N ASN A 55 -7.82 -3.05 -3.69
CA ASN A 55 -8.43 -2.93 -2.36
C ASN A 55 -9.10 -4.24 -1.92
N GLU A 56 -9.80 -4.93 -2.81
CA GLU A 56 -10.42 -6.23 -2.53
C GLU A 56 -9.37 -7.33 -2.27
N MET A 57 -8.18 -7.21 -2.86
CA MET A 57 -7.05 -8.09 -2.54
C MET A 57 -6.44 -7.81 -1.16
N GLY A 58 -6.77 -6.66 -0.54
CA GLY A 58 -6.28 -6.21 0.76
C GLY A 58 -5.10 -5.25 0.68
N VAL A 59 -4.84 -4.67 -0.50
CA VAL A 59 -4.04 -3.44 -0.60
C VAL A 59 -4.81 -2.31 0.08
N GLY A 60 -4.12 -1.46 0.83
CA GLY A 60 -4.70 -0.25 1.41
C GLY A 60 -5.10 0.79 0.35
N LYS A 61 -5.48 1.98 0.83
CA LYS A 61 -5.93 3.08 -0.01
C LYS A 61 -4.86 3.43 -1.06
N LEU A 62 -5.30 3.59 -2.31
CA LEU A 62 -4.46 4.01 -3.43
C LEU A 62 -4.74 5.47 -3.76
N PHE A 63 -3.68 6.20 -4.12
CA PHE A 63 -3.73 7.63 -4.33
C PHE A 63 -3.51 7.99 -5.81
N PRO A 64 -4.54 8.54 -6.49
CA PRO A 64 -4.41 8.97 -7.88
C PRO A 64 -3.45 10.16 -8.03
N PRO A 65 -3.01 10.50 -9.26
CA PRO A 65 -2.21 11.69 -9.48
C PRO A 65 -2.95 12.94 -9.01
N GLY A 66 -2.27 13.81 -8.27
CA GLY A 66 -2.84 15.04 -7.72
C GLY A 66 -3.32 14.93 -6.27
N THR A 67 -3.26 13.75 -5.64
CA THR A 67 -3.47 13.66 -4.19
C THR A 67 -2.41 14.45 -3.42
N SER A 68 -2.86 15.27 -2.48
CA SER A 68 -2.00 16.01 -1.56
C SER A 68 -1.22 15.08 -0.65
N THR A 69 0.08 15.32 -0.48
CA THR A 69 0.94 14.56 0.44
C THR A 69 0.38 14.52 1.87
N THR A 70 -0.31 15.58 2.30
CA THR A 70 -0.98 15.65 3.61
C THR A 70 -2.00 14.54 3.79
N GLU A 71 -2.80 14.25 2.76
CA GLU A 71 -3.81 13.18 2.82
C GLU A 71 -3.16 11.80 2.92
N ILE A 72 -2.09 11.57 2.16
CA ILE A 72 -1.32 10.33 2.18
C ILE A 72 -0.73 10.10 3.58
N THR A 73 -0.08 11.13 4.12
CA THR A 73 0.58 11.06 5.43
C THR A 73 -0.44 10.83 6.54
N GLN A 74 -1.58 11.50 6.47
CA GLN A 74 -2.65 11.35 7.45
C GLN A 74 -3.26 9.96 7.41
N TYR A 75 -3.53 9.41 6.22
CA TYR A 75 -4.01 8.04 6.06
C TYR A 75 -3.06 7.01 6.67
N ILE A 76 -1.75 7.14 6.40
CA ILE A 76 -0.74 6.22 6.94
C ILE A 76 -0.73 6.31 8.47
N LYS A 77 -0.73 7.52 9.04
CA LYS A 77 -0.79 7.69 10.51
C LYS A 77 -2.03 7.05 11.12
N GLU A 78 -3.21 7.34 10.58
CA GLU A 78 -4.47 6.78 11.10
C GLU A 78 -4.51 5.25 10.99
N TRP A 79 -3.94 4.68 9.93
CA TRP A 79 -3.86 3.24 9.79
C TRP A 79 -2.91 2.63 10.83
N VAL A 80 -1.72 3.20 11.00
CA VAL A 80 -0.74 2.72 11.97
C VAL A 80 -1.31 2.82 13.39
N GLU A 81 -1.95 3.94 13.76
CA GLU A 81 -2.58 4.11 15.07
C GLU A 81 -3.71 3.11 15.35
N LYS A 82 -4.43 2.65 14.31
CA LYS A 82 -5.54 1.69 14.47
C LYS A 82 -5.10 0.23 14.49
N ASN A 83 -4.06 -0.11 13.74
CA ASN A 83 -3.65 -1.50 13.52
C ASN A 83 -2.46 -1.88 14.41
N ARG A 84 -1.59 -0.91 14.75
CA ARG A 84 -0.48 -1.11 15.67
C ARG A 84 -0.78 -0.51 17.03
N ASN A 85 -0.93 -1.40 18.01
CA ASN A 85 -0.91 -1.04 19.42
C ASN A 85 0.55 -1.00 19.88
N PHE A 86 1.04 0.17 20.31
CA PHE A 86 2.31 0.30 21.05
C PHE A 86 2.16 -0.20 22.49
#